data_AF-A0A6I7LW69-F1
#
_entry.id   AF-A0A6I7LW69-F1
#
_cell.length_a   1.000
_cell.length_b   1.000
_cell.length_c   1.000
_cell.angle_alpha   90.00
_cell.angle_beta   90.00
_cell.angle_gamma   90.00
#
_symmetry.space_group_name_H-M   'P 1'
#
loop_
_entity.id
_entity.type
_entity.pdbx_description
1 polymer ?
#
loop_
_entity_poly.entity_id
_entity_poly.type
_entity_poly.pdbx_seq_one_letter_code
_entity_poly.pdbx_strand_id
1 'polypeptide(L)'
;MNCRSFTIMAFIFIIWVSLCFAKNKAFVRVAFLNNTNGVFEFVKYEDNKFLFVLKKDGKNEIYRLHSIKACSFDTVSSLSEISPVVAGTDEVHMVSGTVIYGAMSKLDRKRFQSGTTLNGNKKSIPSDSIKCIYFNLNIPNIDRLDCASGFNLLDSSSIFQMAEASAAEIERESPVINDTIVDNYLDSLTKHVGEFSKKGNNVYSCRILNSDEVNAFTVGGGRIFIYRGLLEKLGSEAELVGVIAHEIGHNVGNHMSQQLSKQLLYSGIIEASGLILNQDHNNWVASLKQAGSLVAFFGLMQYSREEEREADLLGFYNMFQAGFDPHGMVTLFESFKRLGGPQGNILEKWAATHPDPEERQENILAELNEVDADGLVENSDKFNWIHDYVSSLPPPILSQVVVNDSAIIPAGNSWHFLLDLSSPAVKNAILKGQFRASGGAHNDIKFHIFDEVNYVNWINGNKAEDLLGTDKVTLYEVDFRFPKPGKYYMVFDNRYSILTDKFVVANIYLNYTER
;
A
#
# COMPACT_ATOMS: atom_id res chain seq x y z
N MET A 1 13.73 -22.80 0.57
CA MET A 1 14.49 -23.46 1.66
C MET A 1 13.54 -23.74 2.82
N ASN A 2 13.57 -24.96 3.36
CA ASN A 2 12.59 -25.48 4.33
C ASN A 2 12.47 -24.60 5.59
N CYS A 3 11.30 -23.98 5.79
CA CYS A 3 10.97 -23.26 7.03
C CYS A 3 10.75 -24.26 8.16
N ARG A 4 11.58 -24.21 9.20
CA ARG A 4 11.30 -24.88 10.47
C ARG A 4 10.47 -23.93 11.32
N SER A 5 9.25 -24.34 11.69
CA SER A 5 8.49 -23.69 12.76
C SER A 5 9.32 -23.72 14.05
N PHE A 6 9.46 -22.59 14.72
CA PHE A 6 10.02 -22.55 16.07
C PHE A 6 8.88 -22.49 17.08
N THR A 7 8.65 -23.62 17.74
CA THR A 7 7.81 -23.68 18.94
C THR A 7 8.68 -23.26 20.12
N ILE A 8 8.36 -22.13 20.76
CA ILE A 8 8.95 -21.80 22.06
C ILE A 8 8.18 -22.58 23.12
N MET A 9 8.83 -23.57 23.73
CA MET A 9 8.25 -24.38 24.80
C MET A 9 8.57 -23.69 26.13
N ALA A 10 7.67 -22.81 26.60
CA ALA A 10 7.80 -22.21 27.91
C ALA A 10 7.25 -23.17 28.98
N PHE A 11 8.14 -23.73 29.82
CA PHE A 11 7.74 -24.44 31.03
C PHE A 11 7.47 -23.43 32.12
N ILE A 12 6.19 -23.12 32.35
CA ILE A 12 5.78 -22.27 33.46
C ILE A 12 5.14 -23.19 34.53
N PHE A 13 5.87 -23.39 35.63
CA PHE A 13 5.37 -24.01 36.85
C PHE A 13 4.46 -22.99 37.58
N ILE A 14 3.20 -22.86 37.17
CA ILE A 14 2.17 -22.14 37.98
C ILE A 14 1.52 -23.14 38.92
N ILE A 15 2.31 -23.60 39.89
CA ILE A 15 1.88 -23.92 41.25
C ILE A 15 3.10 -23.51 42.07
N TRP A 16 3.05 -22.37 42.76
CA TRP A 16 3.97 -21.88 43.81
C TRP A 16 4.00 -20.33 43.95
N VAL A 17 3.04 -19.58 43.42
CA VAL A 17 2.97 -18.12 43.67
C VAL A 17 2.35 -17.77 45.04
N SER A 18 1.80 -18.72 45.79
CA SER A 18 1.20 -18.44 47.10
C SER A 18 2.10 -18.71 48.32
N LEU A 19 3.37 -19.11 48.14
CA LEU A 19 4.25 -19.46 49.29
C LEU A 19 5.63 -18.76 49.32
N CYS A 20 6.00 -17.97 48.31
CA CYS A 20 7.32 -17.29 48.28
C CYS A 20 7.26 -15.76 48.25
N PHE A 21 6.32 -15.15 48.98
CA PHE A 21 6.54 -13.76 49.46
C PHE A 21 7.49 -13.70 50.68
N ALA A 22 8.11 -14.82 51.05
CA ALA A 22 9.25 -14.85 51.95
C ALA A 22 10.47 -15.46 51.24
N LYS A 23 11.47 -14.61 50.98
CA LYS A 23 12.82 -14.87 50.44
C LYS A 23 12.99 -14.88 48.91
N ASN A 24 13.36 -13.69 48.43
CA ASN A 24 14.20 -13.33 47.28
C ASN A 24 14.50 -14.38 46.18
N LYS A 25 14.02 -14.02 44.98
CA LYS A 25 14.34 -14.49 43.61
C LYS A 25 13.69 -15.80 43.16
N ALA A 26 12.59 -15.65 42.42
CA ALA A 26 12.02 -16.70 41.57
C ALA A 26 12.66 -16.64 40.17
N PHE A 27 13.18 -17.76 39.68
CA PHE A 27 13.78 -17.87 38.34
C PHE A 27 12.86 -18.69 37.42
N VAL A 28 12.61 -18.21 36.20
CA VAL A 28 11.89 -18.97 35.16
C VAL A 28 12.91 -19.52 34.16
N ARG A 29 13.01 -20.85 34.03
CA ARG A 29 13.85 -21.47 33.00
C ARG A 29 13.02 -21.71 31.74
N VAL A 30 13.32 -20.94 30.69
CA VAL A 30 12.80 -21.19 29.34
C VAL A 30 13.88 -21.95 28.57
N ALA A 31 13.56 -23.15 28.08
CA ALA A 31 14.47 -23.94 27.27
C ALA A 31 14.11 -23.77 25.79
N PHE A 32 15.01 -23.18 25.00
CA PHE A 32 14.86 -23.11 23.56
C PHE A 32 15.27 -24.46 22.96
N LEU A 33 14.38 -25.07 22.18
CA LEU A 33 14.68 -26.33 21.47
C LEU A 33 15.66 -26.14 20.30
N ASN A 34 16.20 -24.94 20.11
CA ASN A 34 17.33 -24.68 19.21
C ASN A 34 18.18 -23.51 19.74
N ASN A 35 19.30 -23.87 20.37
CA ASN A 35 20.60 -23.20 20.40
C ASN A 35 20.73 -21.70 20.75
N THR A 36 19.96 -21.18 21.70
CA THR A 36 20.43 -20.02 22.47
C THR A 36 20.13 -20.20 23.97
N ASN A 37 21.18 -20.28 24.80
CA ASN A 37 21.04 -20.40 26.25
C ASN A 37 20.77 -19.02 26.85
N GLY A 38 19.53 -18.74 27.24
CA GLY A 38 19.16 -17.55 28.00
C GLY A 38 18.16 -17.90 29.11
N VAL A 39 18.24 -17.20 30.26
CA VAL A 39 17.30 -17.39 31.38
C VAL A 39 16.48 -16.13 31.55
N PHE A 40 15.15 -16.23 31.56
CA PHE A 40 14.26 -15.12 31.88
C PHE A 40 14.01 -15.07 33.40
N GLU A 41 14.32 -13.94 34.04
CA GLU A 41 13.97 -13.67 35.42
C GLU A 41 12.74 -12.76 35.47
N PHE A 42 11.68 -13.18 36.16
CA PHE A 42 10.54 -12.30 36.41
C PHE A 42 10.97 -11.17 37.33
N VAL A 43 10.69 -9.93 36.93
CA VAL A 43 11.09 -8.76 37.70
C VAL A 43 9.93 -8.24 38.55
N LYS A 44 8.83 -7.85 37.90
CA LYS A 44 7.64 -7.30 38.55
C LYS A 44 6.44 -7.29 37.61
N TYR A 45 5.25 -7.10 38.19
CA TYR A 45 4.02 -6.80 37.48
C TYR A 45 3.65 -5.35 37.77
N GLU A 46 3.57 -4.53 36.73
CA GLU A 46 3.30 -3.09 36.79
C GLU A 46 2.59 -2.69 35.50
N ASP A 47 1.65 -1.75 35.59
CA ASP A 47 0.90 -1.22 34.43
C ASP A 47 0.24 -2.28 33.55
N ASN A 48 -0.41 -3.28 34.18
CA ASN A 48 -1.06 -4.41 33.51
C ASN A 48 -0.15 -5.31 32.63
N LYS A 49 1.17 -5.13 32.68
CA LYS A 49 2.14 -5.87 31.86
C LYS A 49 3.09 -6.68 32.77
N PHE A 50 3.49 -7.88 32.35
CA PHE A 50 4.53 -8.65 33.03
C PHE A 50 5.90 -8.23 32.52
N LEU A 51 6.83 -7.88 33.42
CA LEU A 51 8.21 -7.57 33.10
C LEU A 51 9.14 -8.76 33.37
N PHE A 52 9.97 -9.07 32.38
CA PHE A 52 11.00 -10.10 32.47
C PHE A 52 12.37 -9.54 32.08
N VAL A 53 13.44 -10.09 32.65
CA VAL A 53 14.82 -9.83 32.24
C VAL A 53 15.39 -11.10 31.62
N LEU A 54 15.73 -11.07 30.34
CA LEU A 54 16.56 -12.10 29.72
C LEU A 54 18.00 -11.89 30.13
N LYS A 55 18.60 -12.93 30.71
CA LYS A 55 20.04 -13.01 30.96
C LYS A 55 20.65 -13.93 29.94
N LYS A 56 21.38 -13.37 28.98
CA LYS A 56 22.07 -14.10 27.92
C LYS A 56 23.45 -13.49 27.69
N ASP A 57 24.48 -14.32 27.68
CA ASP A 57 25.87 -13.91 27.40
C ASP A 57 26.36 -12.70 28.23
N GLY A 58 25.93 -12.60 29.50
CA GLY A 58 26.30 -11.51 30.42
C GLY A 58 25.57 -10.18 30.19
N LYS A 59 24.65 -10.11 29.23
CA LYS A 59 23.76 -8.96 28.99
C LYS A 59 22.39 -9.22 29.60
N ASN A 60 21.80 -8.16 30.17
CA ASN A 60 20.44 -8.16 30.69
C ASN A 60 19.58 -7.33 29.75
N GLU A 61 18.58 -7.96 29.15
CA GLU A 61 17.61 -7.29 28.27
C GLU A 61 16.22 -7.40 28.88
N ILE A 62 15.50 -6.28 28.96
CA ILE A 62 14.18 -6.21 29.59
C ILE A 62 13.11 -6.43 28.51
N TYR A 63 12.20 -7.36 28.77
CA TYR A 63 11.09 -7.69 27.88
C TYR A 63 9.74 -7.43 28.55
N ARG A 64 8.82 -6.86 27.78
CA ARG A 64 7.43 -6.61 28.15
C ARG A 64 6.50 -7.58 27.43
N LEU A 65 5.70 -8.32 28.20
CA LEU A 65 4.70 -9.23 27.63
C LEU A 65 3.42 -8.47 27.32
N HIS A 66 3.09 -8.34 26.03
CA HIS A 66 1.95 -7.55 25.55
C HIS A 66 0.64 -8.35 25.42
N SER A 67 0.69 -9.62 24.98
CA SER A 67 -0.50 -10.50 24.91
C SER A 67 -0.12 -11.99 24.89
N ILE A 68 -1.06 -12.85 25.29
CA ILE A 68 -0.96 -14.32 25.23
C ILE A 68 -1.92 -14.81 24.16
N LYS A 69 -1.41 -15.36 23.05
CA LYS A 69 -2.26 -15.75 21.91
C LYS A 69 -2.92 -17.12 22.03
N ALA A 70 -2.36 -18.04 22.82
CA ALA A 70 -2.96 -19.36 23.04
C ALA A 70 -2.45 -20.02 24.33
N CYS A 71 -3.33 -20.77 24.98
CA CYS A 71 -3.00 -21.70 26.06
C CYS A 71 -3.40 -23.13 25.66
N SER A 72 -2.49 -24.08 25.79
CA SER A 72 -2.76 -25.52 25.63
C SER A 72 -2.56 -26.21 26.98
N PHE A 73 -3.49 -27.09 27.34
CA PHE A 73 -3.39 -27.96 28.50
C PHE A 73 -3.34 -29.40 28.00
N ASP A 74 -2.21 -30.07 28.22
CA ASP A 74 -2.06 -31.48 27.84
C ASP A 74 -1.88 -32.30 29.12
N THR A 75 -2.86 -33.13 29.46
CA THR A 75 -2.77 -34.05 30.60
C THR A 75 -2.21 -35.37 30.11
N VAL A 76 -0.89 -35.53 30.11
CA VAL A 76 -0.27 -36.83 29.85
C VAL A 76 -0.35 -37.67 31.12
N SER A 77 -1.22 -38.69 31.10
CA SER A 77 -1.20 -39.78 32.06
C SER A 77 -0.03 -40.73 31.74
N SER A 78 1.10 -40.56 32.41
CA SER A 78 2.00 -41.69 32.65
C SER A 78 2.37 -41.73 34.14
N LEU A 79 1.73 -42.69 34.81
CA LEU A 79 2.03 -43.15 36.15
C LEU A 79 3.20 -44.13 36.07
N SER A 80 4.36 -43.73 36.58
CA SER A 80 5.26 -44.67 37.22
C SER A 80 6.09 -43.91 38.25
N GLU A 81 5.84 -44.26 39.51
CA GLU A 81 6.57 -43.89 40.73
C GLU A 81 6.39 -42.45 41.23
N ILE A 82 5.52 -42.31 42.24
CA ILE A 82 5.86 -41.79 43.58
C ILE A 82 4.68 -42.15 44.52
N SER A 83 5.03 -42.78 45.64
CA SER A 83 4.16 -43.18 46.76
C SER A 83 3.82 -41.99 47.69
N PRO A 84 2.82 -42.14 48.60
CA PRO A 84 1.92 -41.06 48.99
C PRO A 84 2.39 -40.26 50.21
N VAL A 85 1.95 -38.99 50.29
CA VAL A 85 1.80 -38.29 51.57
C VAL A 85 0.33 -37.84 51.71
N VAL A 86 -0.37 -38.61 52.53
CA VAL A 86 -1.62 -38.34 53.30
C VAL A 86 -1.52 -36.97 53.98
N ALA A 87 -2.54 -36.14 54.25
CA ALA A 87 -3.97 -36.00 53.97
C ALA A 87 -4.32 -34.53 54.33
N GLY A 88 -5.50 -34.07 53.94
CA GLY A 88 -6.19 -32.99 54.65
C GLY A 88 -6.84 -32.00 53.72
N THR A 89 -8.15 -32.06 53.65
CA THR A 89 -9.05 -31.04 53.13
C THR A 89 -8.78 -29.72 53.87
N ASP A 90 -8.98 -28.53 53.30
CA ASP A 90 -10.30 -27.93 53.17
C ASP A 90 -10.25 -26.71 52.22
N GLU A 91 -11.39 -26.46 51.59
CA GLU A 91 -11.67 -25.47 50.57
C GLU A 91 -11.07 -24.06 50.83
N VAL A 92 -10.46 -23.45 49.81
CA VAL A 92 -10.04 -22.04 49.84
C VAL A 92 -11.20 -21.15 49.41
N HIS A 93 -11.75 -20.37 50.34
CA HIS A 93 -12.63 -19.24 50.04
C HIS A 93 -11.83 -18.04 49.53
N MET A 94 -12.22 -17.49 48.38
CA MET A 94 -11.54 -16.37 47.73
C MET A 94 -11.91 -15.03 48.37
N VAL A 95 -10.91 -14.33 48.92
CA VAL A 95 -11.05 -12.96 49.43
C VAL A 95 -9.88 -12.12 48.88
N SER A 96 -10.21 -11.13 48.05
CA SER A 96 -9.36 -10.12 47.36
C SER A 96 -8.93 -10.44 45.90
N GLY A 97 -8.68 -9.38 45.12
CA GLY A 97 -8.68 -9.25 43.64
C GLY A 97 -7.84 -10.24 42.79
N THR A 98 -7.18 -11.19 43.40
CA THR A 98 -6.58 -12.42 42.83
C THR A 98 -7.57 -13.27 42.00
N VAL A 99 -8.87 -13.06 42.20
CA VAL A 99 -9.99 -13.64 41.41
C VAL A 99 -10.02 -13.14 39.95
N ILE A 100 -9.39 -12.01 39.63
CA ILE A 100 -9.40 -11.40 38.28
C ILE A 100 -8.71 -12.30 37.23
N TYR A 101 -7.68 -13.08 37.62
CA TYR A 101 -7.11 -14.12 36.75
C TYR A 101 -8.12 -15.23 36.40
N GLY A 102 -9.10 -15.46 37.27
CA GLY A 102 -10.21 -16.40 37.06
C GLY A 102 -11.14 -16.06 35.89
N ALA A 103 -11.00 -14.86 35.28
CA ALA A 103 -11.74 -14.46 34.09
C ALA A 103 -10.92 -14.55 32.78
N MET A 104 -9.59 -14.54 32.83
CA MET A 104 -8.74 -14.82 31.65
C MET A 104 -8.95 -16.24 31.11
N SER A 105 -9.46 -17.15 31.95
CA SER A 105 -9.81 -18.53 31.60
C SER A 105 -11.18 -18.70 30.91
N LYS A 106 -11.97 -17.64 30.65
CA LYS A 106 -13.29 -17.77 30.00
C LYS A 106 -13.46 -17.05 28.65
N LEU A 107 -12.49 -16.26 28.20
CA LEU A 107 -12.74 -15.18 27.23
C LEU A 107 -11.65 -15.00 26.16
N ASP A 108 -11.36 -16.04 25.39
CA ASP A 108 -11.36 -15.81 23.94
C ASP A 108 -12.32 -16.79 23.26
N ARG A 109 -13.60 -16.46 23.44
CA ARG A 109 -14.76 -17.19 22.93
C ARG A 109 -14.84 -17.01 21.41
N LYS A 110 -14.21 -17.90 20.64
CA LYS A 110 -14.80 -18.52 19.41
C LYS A 110 -13.94 -19.54 18.67
N ARG A 111 -12.78 -19.96 19.16
CA ARG A 111 -12.04 -21.10 18.57
C ARG A 111 -11.46 -22.01 19.63
N PHE A 112 -12.31 -22.84 20.23
CA PHE A 112 -11.87 -24.07 20.87
C PHE A 112 -12.76 -25.22 20.39
N GLN A 113 -12.15 -26.20 19.72
CA GLN A 113 -12.66 -27.56 19.73
C GLN A 113 -11.99 -28.26 20.92
N SER A 114 -12.66 -28.26 22.08
CA SER A 114 -12.29 -29.14 23.18
C SER A 114 -12.83 -30.53 22.89
N GLY A 115 -11.96 -31.52 22.69
CA GLY A 115 -12.34 -32.93 22.65
C GLY A 115 -11.83 -33.64 23.90
N THR A 116 -12.74 -34.28 24.63
CA THR A 116 -12.38 -35.38 25.54
C THR A 116 -13.53 -36.37 25.58
N THR A 117 -13.33 -37.56 25.05
CA THR A 117 -14.22 -38.71 25.30
C THR A 117 -13.62 -39.48 26.45
N LEU A 118 -14.28 -39.51 27.61
CA LEU A 118 -14.15 -40.57 28.62
C LEU A 118 -15.33 -40.48 29.61
N ASN A 119 -16.35 -41.32 29.37
CA ASN A 119 -17.42 -41.76 30.28
C ASN A 119 -17.99 -40.78 31.32
N GLY A 120 -18.80 -39.82 30.86
CA GLY A 120 -20.16 -39.56 31.36
C GLY A 120 -20.43 -39.15 32.82
N ASN A 121 -19.46 -39.09 33.73
CA ASN A 121 -19.68 -38.70 35.13
C ASN A 121 -18.75 -37.56 35.56
N LYS A 122 -19.32 -36.50 36.16
CA LYS A 122 -18.56 -35.40 36.77
C LYS A 122 -17.62 -35.95 37.84
N LYS A 123 -16.32 -35.95 37.55
CA LYS A 123 -15.27 -36.10 38.56
C LYS A 123 -14.43 -34.83 38.57
N SER A 124 -14.19 -34.33 39.79
CA SER A 124 -13.23 -33.27 40.08
C SER A 124 -11.83 -33.72 39.68
N ILE A 125 -11.07 -32.81 39.04
CA ILE A 125 -9.69 -33.02 38.64
C ILE A 125 -8.80 -32.77 39.87
N PRO A 126 -7.98 -33.74 40.33
CA PRO A 126 -7.01 -33.52 41.41
C PRO A 126 -5.98 -32.45 41.00
N SER A 127 -5.60 -31.57 41.94
CA SER A 127 -4.60 -30.50 41.74
C SER A 127 -3.29 -30.97 41.10
N ASP A 128 -2.93 -32.23 41.34
CA ASP A 128 -1.64 -32.81 40.99
C ASP A 128 -1.62 -33.35 39.54
N SER A 129 -2.75 -33.25 38.83
CA SER A 129 -2.96 -33.81 37.49
C SER A 129 -2.61 -32.83 36.36
N ILE A 130 -2.44 -31.55 36.68
CA ILE A 130 -2.09 -30.49 35.71
C ILE A 130 -0.58 -30.30 35.79
N LYS A 131 0.15 -31.02 34.93
CA LYS A 131 1.62 -31.00 34.99
C LYS A 131 2.25 -29.86 34.18
N CYS A 132 1.56 -29.25 33.21
CA CYS A 132 2.09 -28.16 32.38
C CYS A 132 0.97 -27.26 31.84
N ILE A 133 1.21 -25.94 31.82
CA ILE A 133 0.41 -24.97 31.05
C ILE A 133 1.34 -24.39 30.00
N TYR A 134 1.01 -24.60 28.73
CA TYR A 134 1.78 -24.04 27.62
C TYR A 134 1.23 -22.67 27.26
N PHE A 135 2.09 -21.66 27.27
CA PHE A 135 1.77 -20.32 26.78
C PHE A 135 2.50 -20.05 25.48
N ASN A 136 1.79 -19.53 24.48
CA ASN A 136 2.42 -18.95 23.31
C ASN A 136 2.66 -17.46 23.57
N LEU A 137 3.90 -17.11 23.89
CA LEU A 137 4.32 -15.74 24.18
C LEU A 137 4.77 -15.08 22.88
N ASN A 138 4.01 -14.10 22.41
CA ASN A 138 4.44 -13.27 21.28
C ASN A 138 5.24 -12.09 21.86
N ILE A 139 6.56 -12.10 21.69
CA ILE A 139 7.46 -11.06 22.19
C ILE A 139 7.74 -10.11 21.01
N PRO A 140 7.20 -8.88 21.01
CA PRO A 140 7.40 -7.95 19.91
C PRO A 140 8.80 -7.35 20.05
N ASN A 141 9.73 -7.94 19.30
CA ASN A 141 11.07 -7.52 18.93
C ASN A 141 12.11 -8.60 19.24
N ILE A 142 12.21 -9.58 18.34
CA ILE A 142 13.27 -9.60 17.33
C ILE A 142 13.00 -10.80 16.39
N ASP A 143 13.01 -10.49 15.10
CA ASP A 143 12.91 -11.35 13.92
C ASP A 143 11.53 -11.89 13.50
N ARG A 144 11.08 -11.28 12.39
CA ARG A 144 9.87 -11.55 11.60
C ARG A 144 8.57 -11.37 12.37
N LEU A 145 7.99 -10.17 12.24
CA LEU A 145 6.59 -10.17 11.82
C LEU A 145 6.52 -11.18 10.67
N ASP A 146 5.65 -12.19 10.76
CA ASP A 146 5.27 -13.00 9.60
C ASP A 146 4.51 -12.08 8.64
N CYS A 147 5.24 -11.11 8.08
CA CYS A 147 4.78 -10.18 7.08
C CYS A 147 4.74 -10.91 5.75
N ALA A 148 3.79 -10.49 4.91
CA ALA A 148 3.52 -11.15 3.63
C ALA A 148 2.88 -12.54 3.73
N SER A 149 2.04 -12.79 4.73
CA SER A 149 1.20 -13.98 4.76
C SER A 149 0.07 -13.86 3.73
N GLY A 150 0.37 -14.19 2.47
CA GLY A 150 -0.61 -14.18 1.40
C GLY A 150 -0.16 -14.98 0.19
N PHE A 151 -1.13 -15.33 -0.65
CA PHE A 151 -0.87 -16.11 -1.86
C PHE A 151 0.00 -15.31 -2.82
N ASN A 152 1.15 -15.88 -3.20
CA ASN A 152 2.08 -15.27 -4.13
C ASN A 152 2.54 -16.31 -5.16
N LEU A 153 2.30 -16.02 -6.44
CA LEU A 153 2.74 -16.85 -7.57
C LEU A 153 4.20 -16.59 -7.94
N LEU A 154 4.71 -15.41 -7.62
CA LEU A 154 6.01 -14.92 -8.07
C LEU A 154 7.03 -15.07 -6.95
N ASP A 155 8.22 -15.57 -7.29
CA ASP A 155 9.34 -15.56 -6.35
C ASP A 155 9.97 -14.16 -6.23
N SER A 156 10.77 -13.96 -5.17
CA SER A 156 11.37 -12.66 -4.87
C SER A 156 12.31 -12.14 -5.97
N SER A 157 13.01 -13.03 -6.68
CA SER A 157 13.88 -12.65 -7.80
C SER A 157 13.10 -12.14 -9.00
N SER A 158 11.98 -12.78 -9.31
CA SER A 158 11.09 -12.39 -10.40
C SER A 158 10.48 -11.04 -10.10
N ILE A 159 9.95 -10.83 -8.89
CA ILE A 159 9.39 -9.55 -8.46
C ILE A 159 10.41 -8.41 -8.58
N PHE A 160 11.66 -8.65 -8.18
CA PHE A 160 12.71 -7.64 -8.29
C PHE A 160 12.99 -7.26 -9.74
N GLN A 161 13.19 -8.24 -10.63
CA GLN A 161 13.43 -7.97 -12.06
C GLN A 161 12.24 -7.26 -12.71
N MET A 162 11.02 -7.66 -12.34
CA MET A 162 9.78 -7.01 -12.80
C MET A 162 9.70 -5.56 -12.33
N ALA A 163 10.04 -5.29 -11.07
CA ALA A 163 10.07 -3.96 -10.52
C ALA A 163 11.10 -3.06 -11.23
N GLU A 164 12.32 -3.57 -11.47
CA GLU A 164 13.34 -2.82 -12.23
C GLU A 164 12.87 -2.46 -13.63
N ALA A 165 12.34 -3.44 -14.37
CA ALA A 165 11.86 -3.22 -15.72
C ALA A 165 10.69 -2.23 -15.76
N SER A 166 9.77 -2.31 -14.78
CA SER A 166 8.64 -1.38 -14.67
C SER A 166 9.08 0.02 -14.29
N ALA A 167 10.02 0.16 -13.36
CA ALA A 167 10.52 1.45 -12.93
C ALA A 167 11.24 2.18 -14.07
N ALA A 168 12.17 1.49 -14.75
CA ALA A 168 12.88 2.04 -15.91
C ALA A 168 11.91 2.49 -17.01
N GLU A 169 10.81 1.76 -17.17
CA GLU A 169 9.80 2.06 -18.16
C GLU A 169 8.90 3.23 -17.78
N ILE A 170 8.44 3.29 -16.53
CA ILE A 170 7.69 4.43 -16.00
C ILE A 170 8.53 5.70 -16.15
N GLU A 171 9.81 5.65 -15.79
CA GLU A 171 10.72 6.81 -15.91
C GLU A 171 10.92 7.25 -17.37
N ARG A 172 10.83 6.31 -18.33
CA ARG A 172 10.96 6.60 -19.76
C ARG A 172 9.70 7.21 -20.36
N GLU A 173 8.52 6.73 -19.97
CA GLU A 173 7.24 7.06 -20.62
C GLU A 173 6.42 8.13 -19.88
N SER A 174 6.82 8.47 -18.66
CA SER A 174 6.08 9.44 -17.83
C SER A 174 6.79 10.79 -17.76
N PRO A 175 6.07 11.89 -17.56
CA PRO A 175 6.68 13.16 -17.19
C PRO A 175 7.33 13.01 -15.79
N VAL A 176 8.65 12.88 -15.72
CA VAL A 176 9.41 12.83 -14.46
C VAL A 176 10.06 14.19 -14.20
N ILE A 177 10.14 14.63 -12.94
CA ILE A 177 11.02 15.75 -12.58
C ILE A 177 12.44 15.20 -12.52
N ASN A 178 13.17 15.29 -13.63
CA ASN A 178 14.56 14.84 -13.71
C ASN A 178 15.51 15.91 -13.14
N ASP A 179 15.48 16.07 -11.82
CA ASP A 179 16.31 17.00 -11.07
C ASP A 179 17.15 16.25 -10.04
N THR A 180 18.47 16.27 -10.24
CA THR A 180 19.42 15.53 -9.39
C THR A 180 19.36 15.94 -7.92
N ILE A 181 18.99 17.19 -7.59
CA ILE A 181 18.90 17.63 -6.20
C ILE A 181 17.65 17.02 -5.54
N VAL A 182 16.52 17.04 -6.26
CA VAL A 182 15.26 16.44 -5.79
C VAL A 182 15.40 14.92 -5.68
N ASP A 183 15.92 14.27 -6.72
CA ASP A 183 16.11 12.81 -6.73
C ASP A 183 17.03 12.35 -5.61
N ASN A 184 18.17 13.03 -5.38
CA ASN A 184 19.09 12.68 -4.31
C ASN A 184 18.46 12.88 -2.91
N TYR A 185 17.60 13.87 -2.76
CA TYR A 185 16.89 14.09 -1.50
C TYR A 185 15.91 12.95 -1.21
N LEU A 186 15.03 12.65 -2.17
CA LEU A 186 14.04 11.56 -2.05
C LEU A 186 14.74 10.21 -1.88
N ASP A 187 15.74 9.90 -2.70
CA ASP A 187 16.50 8.66 -2.58
C ASP A 187 17.20 8.52 -1.24
N SER A 188 17.77 9.61 -0.70
CA SER A 188 18.45 9.56 0.61
C SER A 188 17.46 9.25 1.73
N LEU A 189 16.29 9.87 1.73
CA LEU A 189 15.24 9.59 2.70
C LEU A 189 14.74 8.15 2.59
N THR A 190 14.38 7.74 1.38
CA THR A 190 13.84 6.40 1.11
C THR A 190 14.83 5.29 1.44
N LYS A 191 16.13 5.48 1.19
CA LYS A 191 17.18 4.53 1.60
C LYS A 191 17.30 4.47 3.11
N HIS A 192 17.39 5.63 3.76
CA HIS A 192 17.55 5.72 5.22
C HIS A 192 16.39 5.05 5.96
N VAL A 193 15.15 5.31 5.57
CA VAL A 193 13.97 4.62 6.15
C VAL A 193 13.96 3.13 5.79
N GLY A 194 14.35 2.79 4.56
CA GLY A 194 14.43 1.42 4.06
C GLY A 194 15.41 0.53 4.82
N GLU A 195 16.49 1.08 5.39
CA GLU A 195 17.44 0.34 6.24
C GLU A 195 16.78 -0.30 7.46
N PHE A 196 15.70 0.31 7.97
CA PHE A 196 14.96 -0.17 9.15
C PHE A 196 13.85 -1.17 8.81
N SER A 197 13.55 -1.37 7.53
CA SER A 197 12.52 -2.31 7.06
C SER A 197 12.85 -3.79 7.31
N LYS A 198 14.10 -4.10 7.67
CA LYS A 198 14.63 -5.45 7.93
C LYS A 198 14.42 -6.44 6.77
N LYS A 199 14.09 -5.95 5.57
CA LYS A 199 13.97 -6.75 4.34
C LYS A 199 15.29 -6.74 3.57
N GLY A 200 16.07 -7.80 3.73
CA GLY A 200 17.33 -7.98 3.00
C GLY A 200 17.13 -8.01 1.48
N ASN A 201 18.08 -7.41 0.74
CA ASN A 201 18.22 -7.33 -0.72
C ASN A 201 17.41 -6.26 -1.48
N ASN A 202 16.54 -5.48 -0.84
CA ASN A 202 15.92 -4.34 -1.52
C ASN A 202 16.88 -3.15 -1.55
N VAL A 203 17.14 -2.60 -2.73
CA VAL A 203 17.75 -1.27 -2.87
C VAL A 203 16.60 -0.29 -2.99
N TYR A 204 16.36 0.53 -1.98
CA TYR A 204 15.26 1.48 -1.99
C TYR A 204 15.60 2.74 -2.81
N SER A 205 14.63 3.23 -3.58
CA SER A 205 14.74 4.48 -4.34
C SER A 205 13.36 5.13 -4.49
N CYS A 206 13.34 6.45 -4.63
CA CYS A 206 12.12 7.22 -4.86
C CYS A 206 12.32 8.21 -6.01
N ARG A 207 11.33 8.28 -6.90
CA ARG A 207 11.28 9.21 -8.03
C ARG A 207 10.00 10.02 -7.99
N ILE A 208 10.07 11.24 -8.51
CA ILE A 208 8.93 12.16 -8.53
C ILE A 208 8.34 12.30 -9.96
N LEU A 209 7.07 11.94 -10.09
CA LEU A 209 6.31 12.12 -11.32
C LEU A 209 5.72 13.53 -11.36
N ASN A 210 5.95 14.26 -12.44
CA ASN A 210 5.43 15.60 -12.67
C ASN A 210 3.95 15.52 -13.11
N SER A 211 3.08 15.21 -12.15
CA SER A 211 1.62 15.18 -12.24
C SER A 211 1.02 15.93 -11.06
N ASP A 212 -0.19 16.47 -11.23
CA ASP A 212 -0.96 17.14 -10.17
C ASP A 212 -1.75 16.16 -9.28
N GLU A 213 -1.72 14.88 -9.61
CA GLU A 213 -2.35 13.84 -8.80
C GLU A 213 -1.77 13.80 -7.38
N VAL A 214 -2.65 13.56 -6.41
CA VAL A 214 -2.28 13.43 -5.00
C VAL A 214 -2.20 11.95 -4.66
N ASN A 215 -1.07 11.32 -5.00
CA ASN A 215 -0.84 9.90 -4.72
C ASN A 215 0.67 9.56 -4.59
N ALA A 216 0.96 8.36 -4.13
CA ALA A 216 2.24 7.67 -4.23
C ALA A 216 1.98 6.19 -4.48
N PHE A 217 2.97 5.45 -4.99
CA PHE A 217 2.85 4.01 -5.17
C PHE A 217 4.22 3.34 -5.26
N THR A 218 4.24 2.03 -5.01
CA THR A 218 5.40 1.16 -5.25
C THR A 218 5.14 0.18 -6.40
N VAL A 219 6.18 -0.06 -7.23
CA VAL A 219 6.15 -1.14 -8.23
C VAL A 219 6.80 -2.43 -7.73
N GLY A 220 7.06 -2.53 -6.42
CA GLY A 220 7.83 -3.62 -5.81
C GLY A 220 9.34 -3.34 -5.81
N GLY A 221 10.12 -4.29 -5.29
CA GLY A 221 11.60 -4.24 -5.36
C GLY A 221 12.27 -3.06 -4.63
N GLY A 222 11.51 -2.24 -3.88
CA GLY A 222 11.99 -1.00 -3.27
C GLY A 222 11.93 0.23 -4.19
N ARG A 223 11.24 0.15 -5.33
CA ARG A 223 11.04 1.26 -6.28
C ARG A 223 9.74 2.00 -5.97
N ILE A 224 9.84 3.22 -5.49
CA ILE A 224 8.71 4.06 -5.07
C ILE A 224 8.58 5.28 -5.99
N PHE A 225 7.35 5.67 -6.30
CA PHE A 225 7.02 6.86 -7.07
C PHE A 225 6.10 7.76 -6.24
N ILE A 226 6.43 9.05 -6.18
CA ILE A 226 5.58 10.08 -5.60
C ILE A 226 5.11 11.03 -6.70
N TYR A 227 3.84 11.41 -6.70
CA TYR A 227 3.39 12.47 -7.59
C TYR A 227 3.74 13.84 -7.00
N ARG A 228 4.14 14.77 -7.87
CA ARG A 228 4.38 16.17 -7.49
C ARG A 228 3.20 16.78 -6.75
N GLY A 229 1.98 16.53 -7.23
CA GLY A 229 0.75 17.01 -6.60
C GLY A 229 0.60 16.55 -5.16
N LEU A 230 1.14 15.38 -4.78
CA LEU A 230 1.23 14.98 -3.38
C LEU A 230 2.27 15.83 -2.63
N LEU A 231 3.51 15.87 -3.12
CA LEU A 231 4.62 16.57 -2.44
C LEU A 231 4.29 18.05 -2.14
N GLU A 232 3.65 18.74 -3.08
CA GLU A 232 3.24 20.15 -2.91
C GLU A 232 2.18 20.36 -1.81
N LYS A 233 1.46 19.31 -1.40
CA LYS A 233 0.40 19.37 -0.38
C LYS A 233 0.87 18.97 1.01
N LEU A 234 2.06 18.38 1.12
CA LEU A 234 2.64 17.98 2.40
C LEU A 234 3.09 19.21 3.18
N GLY A 235 2.80 19.22 4.49
CA GLY A 235 3.14 20.29 5.41
C GLY A 235 4.48 20.12 6.13
N SER A 236 5.06 18.92 6.12
CA SER A 236 6.32 18.62 6.82
C SER A 236 7.09 17.45 6.20
N GLU A 237 8.38 17.34 6.55
CA GLU A 237 9.22 16.19 6.17
C GLU A 237 8.69 14.89 6.77
N ALA A 238 8.15 14.93 7.98
CA ALA A 238 7.52 13.80 8.62
C ALA A 238 6.30 13.28 7.83
N GLU A 239 5.47 14.15 7.26
CA GLU A 239 4.37 13.71 6.39
C GLU A 239 4.89 13.01 5.12
N LEU A 240 5.95 13.55 4.50
CA LEU A 240 6.61 12.92 3.34
C LEU A 240 7.20 11.55 3.69
N VAL A 241 7.90 11.48 4.82
CA VAL A 241 8.50 10.24 5.29
C VAL A 241 7.41 9.23 5.67
N GLY A 242 6.27 9.67 6.22
CA GLY A 242 5.12 8.82 6.49
C GLY A 242 4.59 8.13 5.23
N VAL A 243 4.43 8.89 4.12
CA VAL A 243 4.07 8.34 2.81
C VAL A 243 5.11 7.33 2.33
N ILE A 244 6.40 7.69 2.34
CA ILE A 244 7.48 6.80 1.90
C ILE A 244 7.53 5.52 2.75
N ALA A 245 7.38 5.65 4.07
CA ALA A 245 7.43 4.54 5.01
C ALA A 245 6.25 3.58 4.81
N HIS A 246 5.06 4.11 4.52
CA HIS A 246 3.87 3.33 4.15
C HIS A 246 4.11 2.52 2.86
N GLU A 247 4.66 3.14 1.81
CA GLU A 247 5.03 2.44 0.56
C GLU A 247 6.14 1.37 0.79
N ILE A 248 7.08 1.64 1.69
CA ILE A 248 8.05 0.65 2.16
C ILE A 248 7.33 -0.50 2.88
N GLY A 249 6.29 -0.21 3.65
CA GLY A 249 5.41 -1.20 4.29
C GLY A 249 4.76 -2.16 3.28
N HIS A 250 4.18 -1.63 2.19
CA HIS A 250 3.67 -2.47 1.09
C HIS A 250 4.75 -3.33 0.44
N ASN A 251 5.95 -2.77 0.28
CA ASN A 251 7.11 -3.52 -0.20
C ASN A 251 7.47 -4.66 0.77
N VAL A 252 7.51 -4.40 2.08
CA VAL A 252 7.84 -5.41 3.10
C VAL A 252 6.81 -6.53 3.10
N GLY A 253 5.51 -6.19 3.14
CA GLY A 253 4.38 -7.12 3.10
C GLY A 253 4.14 -7.85 1.77
N ASN A 254 4.96 -7.59 0.74
CA ASN A 254 4.79 -8.14 -0.62
C ASN A 254 3.38 -7.90 -1.20
N HIS A 255 2.67 -6.85 -0.78
CA HIS A 255 1.26 -6.62 -1.15
C HIS A 255 1.09 -6.49 -2.66
N MET A 256 2.02 -5.81 -3.34
CA MET A 256 2.03 -5.72 -4.80
C MET A 256 2.07 -7.11 -5.45
N SER A 257 2.95 -8.01 -4.98
CA SER A 257 3.07 -9.34 -5.58
C SER A 257 1.84 -10.20 -5.34
N GLN A 258 1.22 -10.07 -4.16
CA GLN A 258 -0.05 -10.73 -3.85
C GLN A 258 -1.15 -10.21 -4.78
N GLN A 259 -1.22 -8.89 -4.98
CA GLN A 259 -2.22 -8.26 -5.82
C GLN A 259 -2.04 -8.60 -7.31
N LEU A 260 -0.81 -8.59 -7.80
CA LEU A 260 -0.48 -9.01 -9.15
C LEU A 260 -0.81 -10.50 -9.36
N SER A 261 -0.50 -11.35 -8.38
CA SER A 261 -0.86 -12.78 -8.42
C SER A 261 -2.36 -13.00 -8.52
N LYS A 262 -3.16 -12.23 -7.75
CA LYS A 262 -4.62 -12.25 -7.82
C LYS A 262 -5.10 -11.83 -9.21
N GLN A 263 -4.60 -10.72 -9.76
CA GLN A 263 -5.00 -10.24 -11.09
C GLN A 263 -4.65 -11.21 -12.22
N LEU A 264 -3.46 -11.83 -12.18
CA LEU A 264 -3.05 -12.84 -13.15
C LEU A 264 -3.95 -14.08 -13.13
N LEU A 265 -4.41 -14.49 -11.94
CA LEU A 265 -5.42 -15.55 -11.80
C LEU A 265 -6.78 -15.13 -12.37
N TYR A 266 -7.28 -13.95 -11.98
CA TYR A 266 -8.60 -13.47 -12.41
C TYR A 266 -8.71 -13.27 -13.92
N SER A 267 -7.63 -12.84 -14.56
CA SER A 267 -7.57 -12.62 -16.01
C SER A 267 -7.46 -13.92 -16.83
N GLY A 268 -7.33 -15.09 -16.19
CA GLY A 268 -7.16 -16.37 -16.88
C GLY A 268 -5.82 -16.49 -17.63
N ILE A 269 -4.91 -15.51 -17.46
CA ILE A 269 -3.59 -15.47 -18.10
C ILE A 269 -2.75 -16.71 -17.73
N ILE A 270 -3.01 -17.30 -16.56
CA ILE A 270 -2.33 -18.52 -16.09
C ILE A 270 -2.72 -19.75 -16.92
N GLU A 271 -3.95 -19.83 -17.42
CA GLU A 271 -4.44 -21.00 -18.16
C GLU A 271 -4.09 -20.93 -19.66
N ALA A 272 -3.91 -19.72 -20.21
CA ALA A 272 -3.78 -19.52 -21.65
C ALA A 272 -2.34 -19.40 -22.18
N SER A 273 -1.33 -19.07 -21.37
CA SER A 273 -0.11 -18.46 -21.92
C SER A 273 1.25 -19.03 -21.51
N GLY A 274 1.37 -19.75 -20.39
CA GLY A 274 2.70 -20.17 -19.89
C GLY A 274 3.68 -19.01 -19.62
N LEU A 275 3.22 -17.75 -19.70
CA LEU A 275 4.04 -16.53 -19.62
C LEU A 275 4.67 -16.34 -18.23
N ILE A 276 4.08 -16.92 -17.19
CA ILE A 276 4.63 -16.89 -15.83
C ILE A 276 5.73 -17.96 -15.63
N LEU A 277 5.73 -19.02 -16.45
CA LEU A 277 6.70 -20.11 -16.38
C LEU A 277 7.86 -19.97 -17.38
N ASN A 278 7.71 -19.14 -18.42
CA ASN A 278 8.78 -18.80 -19.34
C ASN A 278 9.60 -17.63 -18.78
N GLN A 279 10.91 -17.84 -18.63
CA GLN A 279 11.89 -16.93 -18.00
C GLN A 279 12.13 -15.59 -18.74
N ASP A 280 11.30 -15.23 -19.73
CA ASP A 280 11.41 -13.96 -20.44
C ASP A 280 10.61 -12.87 -19.73
N HIS A 281 11.22 -12.32 -18.68
CA HIS A 281 10.70 -11.21 -17.88
C HIS A 281 10.44 -9.90 -18.67
N ASN A 282 10.75 -9.83 -19.95
CA ASN A 282 10.41 -8.66 -20.80
C ASN A 282 8.99 -8.79 -21.42
N ASN A 283 8.45 -10.01 -21.54
CA ASN A 283 7.16 -10.23 -22.19
C ASN A 283 5.96 -9.80 -21.32
N TRP A 284 6.09 -9.85 -19.99
CA TRP A 284 5.00 -9.44 -19.10
C TRP A 284 4.86 -7.91 -19.05
N VAL A 285 5.96 -7.13 -19.04
CA VAL A 285 5.90 -5.65 -19.09
C VAL A 285 5.17 -5.24 -20.37
N ALA A 286 5.53 -5.84 -21.50
CA ALA A 286 4.86 -5.61 -22.78
C ALA A 286 3.36 -5.99 -22.73
N SER A 287 3.00 -7.05 -22.01
CA SER A 287 1.61 -7.48 -21.85
C SER A 287 0.79 -6.51 -20.98
N LEU A 288 1.34 -6.04 -19.84
CA LEU A 288 0.68 -5.02 -19.04
C LEU A 288 0.54 -3.70 -19.80
N LYS A 289 1.55 -3.32 -20.58
CA LYS A 289 1.48 -2.17 -21.47
C LYS A 289 0.39 -2.27 -22.52
N GLN A 290 0.17 -3.46 -23.05
CA GLN A 290 -0.90 -3.69 -24.01
C GLN A 290 -2.29 -3.52 -23.35
N ALA A 291 -2.38 -3.77 -22.04
CA ALA A 291 -3.59 -3.53 -21.27
C ALA A 291 -3.77 -2.05 -20.83
N GLY A 292 -2.72 -1.24 -20.82
CA GLY A 292 -2.75 0.18 -20.44
C GLY A 292 -1.38 0.75 -20.10
N SER A 293 -1.30 1.95 -19.51
CA SER A 293 -0.02 2.49 -19.03
C SER A 293 0.39 1.85 -17.71
N LEU A 294 1.69 1.63 -17.49
CA LEU A 294 2.19 1.07 -16.22
C LEU A 294 1.91 2.01 -15.04
N VAL A 295 2.00 3.32 -15.25
CA VAL A 295 1.64 4.32 -14.22
C VAL A 295 0.17 4.21 -13.85
N ALA A 296 -0.75 4.08 -14.82
CA ALA A 296 -2.16 3.87 -14.49
C ALA A 296 -2.37 2.52 -13.79
N PHE A 297 -1.67 1.46 -14.23
CA PHE A 297 -1.79 0.14 -13.62
C PHE A 297 -1.38 0.13 -12.15
N PHE A 298 -0.19 0.62 -11.83
CA PHE A 298 0.33 0.63 -10.45
C PHE A 298 -0.28 1.75 -9.60
N GLY A 299 -0.46 2.94 -10.18
CA GLY A 299 -1.04 4.09 -9.48
C GLY A 299 -2.54 4.01 -9.22
N LEU A 300 -3.25 3.02 -9.78
CA LEU A 300 -4.64 2.70 -9.47
C LEU A 300 -4.78 1.36 -8.73
N MET A 301 -3.66 0.76 -8.31
CA MET A 301 -3.69 -0.48 -7.55
C MET A 301 -4.36 -0.22 -6.19
N GLN A 302 -5.24 -1.13 -5.80
CA GLN A 302 -5.95 -1.09 -4.52
C GLN A 302 -5.51 -2.27 -3.67
N TYR A 303 -5.25 -2.02 -2.40
CA TYR A 303 -4.97 -3.06 -1.42
C TYR A 303 -6.17 -3.26 -0.48
N SER A 304 -6.23 -4.43 0.14
CA SER A 304 -7.24 -4.74 1.14
C SER A 304 -6.99 -3.97 2.44
N ARG A 305 -8.03 -3.81 3.25
CA ARG A 305 -7.95 -3.14 4.57
C ARG A 305 -6.85 -3.71 5.47
N GLU A 306 -6.62 -5.02 5.38
CA GLU A 306 -5.58 -5.67 6.18
C GLU A 306 -4.17 -5.36 5.68
N GLU A 307 -3.99 -5.32 4.35
CA GLU A 307 -2.71 -4.94 3.73
C GLU A 307 -2.39 -3.47 4.04
N GLU A 308 -3.38 -2.58 4.07
CA GLU A 308 -3.21 -1.17 4.48
C GLU A 308 -2.81 -1.05 5.97
N ARG A 309 -3.47 -1.78 6.88
CA ARG A 309 -3.10 -1.79 8.31
C ARG A 309 -1.69 -2.34 8.54
N GLU A 310 -1.32 -3.40 7.81
CA GLU A 310 0.02 -3.96 7.88
C GLU A 310 1.07 -2.97 7.36
N ALA A 311 0.81 -2.31 6.23
CA ALA A 311 1.70 -1.30 5.66
C ALA A 311 1.87 -0.09 6.60
N ASP A 312 0.80 0.36 7.24
CA ASP A 312 0.82 1.42 8.25
C ASP A 312 1.68 1.07 9.46
N LEU A 313 1.46 -0.11 10.05
CA LEU A 313 2.22 -0.55 11.21
C LEU A 313 3.71 -0.68 10.88
N LEU A 314 4.03 -1.26 9.73
CA LEU A 314 5.40 -1.39 9.25
C LEU A 314 6.02 -0.01 8.97
N GLY A 315 5.29 0.86 8.30
CA GLY A 315 5.73 2.23 8.00
C GLY A 315 6.01 3.02 9.27
N PHE A 316 5.10 2.98 10.23
CA PHE A 316 5.23 3.62 11.53
C PHE A 316 6.56 3.24 12.22
N TYR A 317 6.83 1.94 12.37
CA TYR A 317 8.04 1.50 13.04
C TYR A 317 9.31 1.74 12.23
N ASN A 318 9.25 1.72 10.90
CA ASN A 318 10.39 2.06 10.04
C ASN A 318 10.75 3.54 10.18
N MET A 319 9.75 4.42 10.11
CA MET A 319 9.88 5.86 10.28
C MET A 319 10.41 6.23 11.67
N PHE A 320 9.81 5.64 12.72
CA PHE A 320 10.22 5.85 14.10
C PHE A 320 11.69 5.45 14.33
N GLN A 321 12.09 4.25 13.89
CA GLN A 321 13.46 3.78 14.03
C GLN A 321 14.46 4.59 13.18
N ALA A 322 14.00 5.16 12.08
CA ALA A 322 14.77 6.06 11.25
C ALA A 322 14.98 7.46 11.86
N GLY A 323 14.34 7.76 12.99
CA GLY A 323 14.49 9.03 13.71
C GLY A 323 13.54 10.15 13.27
N PHE A 324 12.47 9.82 12.52
CA PHE A 324 11.45 10.76 12.08
C PHE A 324 10.20 10.67 12.95
N ASP A 325 9.52 11.79 13.13
CA ASP A 325 8.34 11.88 14.00
C ASP A 325 7.12 11.16 13.37
N PRO A 326 6.66 10.03 13.93
CA PRO A 326 5.54 9.29 13.36
C PRO A 326 4.19 10.03 13.42
N HIS A 327 4.10 11.16 14.14
CA HIS A 327 2.93 12.04 14.08
C HIS A 327 2.64 12.50 12.65
N GLY A 328 3.65 12.58 11.78
CA GLY A 328 3.47 12.88 10.35
C GLY A 328 2.48 11.94 9.64
N MET A 329 2.38 10.68 10.04
CA MET A 329 1.39 9.75 9.48
C MET A 329 -0.05 10.11 9.88
N VAL A 330 -0.25 10.73 11.05
CA VAL A 330 -1.55 11.22 11.51
C VAL A 330 -1.88 12.55 10.86
N THR A 331 -0.94 13.50 10.88
CA THR A 331 -1.17 14.84 10.35
C THR A 331 -1.39 14.82 8.84
N LEU A 332 -0.85 13.85 8.11
CA LEU A 332 -1.14 13.63 6.70
C LEU A 332 -2.66 13.50 6.42
N PHE A 333 -3.37 12.66 7.19
CA PHE A 333 -4.82 12.49 7.05
C PHE A 333 -5.58 13.77 7.39
N GLU A 334 -5.14 14.51 8.41
CA GLU A 334 -5.72 15.80 8.79
C GLU A 334 -5.48 16.87 7.72
N SER A 335 -4.28 16.89 7.13
CA SER A 335 -3.89 17.77 6.04
C SER A 335 -4.76 17.52 4.81
N PHE A 336 -5.00 16.26 4.42
CA PHE A 336 -5.93 15.95 3.32
C PHE A 336 -7.38 16.33 3.62
N LYS A 337 -7.88 16.07 4.84
CA LYS A 337 -9.22 16.51 5.28
C LYS A 337 -9.37 18.04 5.18
N ARG A 338 -8.35 18.79 5.63
CA ARG A 338 -8.32 20.25 5.61
C ARG A 338 -8.23 20.82 4.20
N LEU A 339 -7.39 20.24 3.35
CA LEU A 339 -7.20 20.68 1.96
C LEU A 339 -8.39 20.34 1.05
N GLY A 340 -9.21 19.35 1.43
CA GLY A 340 -10.45 19.02 0.73
C GLY A 340 -11.53 20.09 0.86
N GLY A 341 -11.88 20.56 2.06
CA GLY A 341 -13.04 21.45 2.22
C GLY A 341 -14.36 20.85 1.70
N PRO A 342 -15.46 21.63 1.56
CA PRO A 342 -16.79 21.10 1.23
C PRO A 342 -16.95 20.49 -0.18
N GLN A 343 -15.98 20.68 -1.07
CA GLN A 343 -15.99 20.16 -2.45
C GLN A 343 -14.73 19.36 -2.82
N GLY A 344 -13.73 19.25 -1.94
CA GLY A 344 -12.42 18.73 -2.34
C GLY A 344 -12.28 17.24 -2.14
N ASN A 345 -12.22 16.59 -3.30
CA ASN A 345 -11.92 15.21 -3.57
C ASN A 345 -10.52 14.73 -3.15
N ILE A 346 -9.68 15.49 -2.42
CA ILE A 346 -8.27 15.09 -2.17
C ILE A 346 -8.19 13.83 -1.31
N LEU A 347 -8.93 13.81 -0.19
CA LEU A 347 -9.03 12.61 0.63
C LEU A 347 -9.69 11.47 -0.15
N GLU A 348 -10.68 11.75 -1.00
CA GLU A 348 -11.34 10.74 -1.84
C GLU A 348 -10.39 10.15 -2.89
N LYS A 349 -9.55 10.97 -3.53
CA LYS A 349 -8.52 10.56 -4.50
C LYS A 349 -7.48 9.67 -3.82
N TRP A 350 -6.98 10.06 -2.66
CA TRP A 350 -6.06 9.24 -1.87
C TRP A 350 -6.72 7.93 -1.41
N ALA A 351 -7.94 8.02 -0.88
CA ALA A 351 -8.70 6.87 -0.39
C ALA A 351 -9.17 5.92 -1.50
N ALA A 352 -9.18 6.36 -2.76
CA ALA A 352 -9.50 5.53 -3.90
C ALA A 352 -8.46 4.41 -4.10
N THR A 353 -7.21 4.61 -3.70
CA THR A 353 -6.16 3.58 -3.72
C THR A 353 -5.84 3.04 -2.33
N HIS A 354 -6.00 3.86 -1.29
CA HIS A 354 -5.66 3.53 0.11
C HIS A 354 -6.88 3.70 1.05
N PRO A 355 -7.79 2.71 1.12
CA PRO A 355 -9.07 2.84 1.83
C PRO A 355 -8.94 2.98 3.37
N ASP A 356 -10.05 3.42 3.98
CA ASP A 356 -10.31 3.54 5.43
C ASP A 356 -9.43 4.51 6.24
N PRO A 357 -9.35 5.79 5.82
CA PRO A 357 -8.49 6.77 6.47
C PRO A 357 -8.82 7.01 7.96
N GLU A 358 -10.08 6.91 8.38
CA GLU A 358 -10.47 7.16 9.79
C GLU A 358 -9.97 6.05 10.74
N GLU A 359 -10.24 4.79 10.41
CA GLU A 359 -9.80 3.65 11.23
C GLU A 359 -8.27 3.58 11.32
N ARG A 360 -7.60 3.82 10.19
CA ARG A 360 -6.13 3.82 10.11
C ARG A 360 -5.51 4.94 10.95
N GLN A 361 -6.10 6.14 10.91
CA GLN A 361 -5.69 7.25 11.78
C GLN A 361 -5.79 6.87 13.25
N GLU A 362 -6.88 6.21 13.68
CA GLU A 362 -7.05 5.74 15.06
C GLU A 362 -6.00 4.69 15.46
N ASN A 363 -5.66 3.77 14.55
CA ASN A 363 -4.63 2.74 14.80
C ASN A 363 -3.23 3.37 14.98
N ILE A 364 -2.84 4.31 14.12
CA ILE A 364 -1.56 5.01 14.27
C ILE A 364 -1.52 5.84 15.55
N LEU A 365 -2.62 6.51 15.91
CA LEU A 365 -2.72 7.23 17.18
C LEU A 365 -2.54 6.30 18.39
N ALA A 366 -3.03 5.06 18.32
CA ALA A 366 -2.80 4.08 19.37
C ALA A 366 -1.32 3.69 19.48
N GLU A 367 -0.63 3.47 18.35
CA GLU A 367 0.82 3.17 18.33
C GLU A 367 1.68 4.35 18.83
N LEU A 368 1.29 5.59 18.48
CA LEU A 368 1.96 6.81 18.97
C LEU A 368 1.99 6.89 20.50
N ASN A 369 0.92 6.47 21.18
CA ASN A 369 0.84 6.49 22.64
C ASN A 369 1.81 5.49 23.32
N GLU A 370 2.36 4.54 22.58
CA GLU A 370 3.29 3.53 23.10
C GLU A 370 4.77 3.88 22.86
N VAL A 371 5.07 4.96 22.13
CA VAL A 371 6.43 5.40 21.82
C VAL A 371 6.72 6.81 22.36
N ASP A 372 7.99 7.10 22.60
CA ASP A 372 8.45 8.46 22.92
C ASP A 372 8.93 9.13 21.63
N ALA A 373 8.12 10.05 21.11
CA ALA A 373 8.40 10.79 19.88
C ALA A 373 9.20 12.09 20.12
N ASP A 374 9.57 12.40 21.37
CA ASP A 374 10.26 13.64 21.70
C ASP A 374 11.63 13.73 21.01
N GLY A 375 11.86 14.85 20.31
CA GLY A 375 13.13 15.14 19.64
C GLY A 375 13.35 14.41 18.31
N LEU A 376 12.34 13.71 17.79
CA LEU A 376 12.36 13.17 16.44
C LEU A 376 12.20 14.26 15.37
N VAL A 377 12.63 13.97 14.15
CA VAL A 377 12.59 14.94 13.05
C VAL A 377 11.16 15.09 12.52
N GLU A 378 10.53 16.23 12.81
CA GLU A 378 9.28 16.65 12.19
C GLU A 378 9.53 17.30 10.83
N ASN A 379 10.55 18.16 10.74
CA ASN A 379 10.85 18.93 9.54
C ASN A 379 12.35 19.29 9.43
N SER A 380 12.81 19.62 8.21
CA SER A 380 14.16 20.12 7.95
C SER A 380 14.19 21.28 6.96
N ASP A 381 15.25 22.10 7.03
CA ASP A 381 15.50 23.15 6.05
C ASP A 381 15.60 22.61 4.62
N LYS A 382 16.10 21.36 4.48
CA LYS A 382 16.23 20.70 3.19
C LYS A 382 14.86 20.34 2.62
N PHE A 383 13.94 19.80 3.44
CA PHE A 383 12.56 19.58 3.01
C PHE A 383 11.91 20.88 2.55
N ASN A 384 11.99 21.94 3.37
CA ASN A 384 11.36 23.22 3.06
C ASN A 384 11.87 23.78 1.72
N TRP A 385 13.18 23.72 1.48
CA TRP A 385 13.75 24.15 0.19
C TRP A 385 13.28 23.29 -0.98
N ILE A 386 13.24 21.96 -0.83
CA ILE A 386 12.77 21.04 -1.88
C ILE A 386 11.30 21.28 -2.20
N HIS A 387 10.48 21.45 -1.16
CA HIS A 387 9.05 21.73 -1.26
C HIS A 387 8.81 23.03 -2.02
N ASP A 388 9.47 24.12 -1.62
CA ASP A 388 9.38 25.42 -2.28
C ASP A 388 9.88 25.34 -3.74
N TYR A 389 10.99 24.66 -3.97
CA TYR A 389 11.56 24.48 -5.30
C TYR A 389 10.60 23.73 -6.23
N VAL A 390 10.11 22.56 -5.82
CA VAL A 390 9.18 21.76 -6.61
C VAL A 390 7.87 22.53 -6.86
N SER A 391 7.35 23.22 -5.84
CA SER A 391 6.15 24.05 -5.95
C SER A 391 6.34 25.22 -6.93
N SER A 392 7.58 25.71 -7.11
CA SER A 392 7.90 26.79 -8.05
C SER A 392 7.99 26.36 -9.52
N LEU A 393 8.08 25.05 -9.80
CA LEU A 393 8.24 24.53 -11.16
C LEU A 393 7.00 24.84 -12.01
N PRO A 394 7.14 24.92 -13.36
CA PRO A 394 5.98 25.06 -14.25
C PRO A 394 4.95 23.95 -14.01
N PRO A 395 3.63 24.22 -14.05
CA PRO A 395 2.62 23.22 -13.77
C PRO A 395 2.78 21.96 -14.63
N PRO A 396 2.42 20.79 -14.10
CA PRO A 396 2.30 19.56 -14.89
C PRO A 396 1.47 19.75 -16.15
N ILE A 397 1.90 19.10 -17.24
CA ILE A 397 1.06 18.97 -18.44
C ILE A 397 0.14 17.78 -18.23
N LEU A 398 -1.14 18.05 -18.13
CA LEU A 398 -2.22 17.08 -18.11
C LEU A 398 -2.50 16.62 -19.53
N SER A 399 -2.69 15.31 -19.71
CA SER A 399 -3.03 14.71 -21.00
C SER A 399 -4.33 13.92 -20.89
N GLN A 400 -5.33 14.34 -21.65
CA GLN A 400 -6.63 13.70 -21.71
C GLN A 400 -6.83 13.02 -23.06
N VAL A 401 -7.24 11.75 -23.07
CA VAL A 401 -7.67 11.09 -24.30
C VAL A 401 -8.97 11.73 -24.79
N VAL A 402 -8.95 12.29 -26.00
CA VAL A 402 -10.15 12.81 -26.65
C VAL A 402 -10.81 11.71 -27.46
N VAL A 403 -10.01 10.99 -28.25
CA VAL A 403 -10.45 9.82 -29.00
C VAL A 403 -9.28 8.86 -29.12
N ASN A 404 -9.53 7.59 -28.80
CA ASN A 404 -8.63 6.48 -29.09
C ASN A 404 -9.49 5.32 -29.57
N ASP A 405 -10.17 5.54 -30.69
CA ASP A 405 -11.23 4.66 -31.19
C ASP A 405 -11.34 4.75 -32.71
N SER A 406 -12.20 3.91 -33.29
CA SER A 406 -12.56 3.92 -34.69
C SER A 406 -14.06 4.01 -34.89
N ALA A 407 -14.48 4.70 -35.96
CA ALA A 407 -15.87 4.85 -36.29
C ALA A 407 -16.11 4.74 -37.80
N ILE A 408 -17.28 4.21 -38.17
CA ILE A 408 -17.83 4.36 -39.52
C ILE A 408 -18.68 5.64 -39.52
N ILE A 409 -18.31 6.60 -40.36
CA ILE A 409 -19.01 7.86 -40.57
C ILE A 409 -19.81 7.73 -41.88
N PRO A 410 -21.15 7.60 -41.82
CA PRO A 410 -21.95 7.41 -43.01
C PRO A 410 -21.84 8.57 -44.01
N ALA A 411 -22.13 8.31 -45.28
CA ALA A 411 -22.31 9.36 -46.27
C ALA A 411 -23.32 10.42 -45.76
N GLY A 412 -23.02 11.70 -45.98
CA GLY A 412 -23.90 12.79 -45.53
C GLY A 412 -23.83 13.10 -44.02
N ASN A 413 -22.95 12.44 -43.25
CA ASN A 413 -22.86 12.60 -41.79
C ASN A 413 -21.49 13.09 -41.32
N SER A 414 -21.38 13.32 -40.00
CA SER A 414 -20.12 13.71 -39.33
C SER A 414 -20.01 13.05 -37.97
N TRP A 415 -18.78 12.90 -37.48
CA TRP A 415 -18.47 12.44 -36.13
C TRP A 415 -17.75 13.56 -35.38
N HIS A 416 -18.25 13.96 -34.21
CA HIS A 416 -17.74 15.13 -33.51
C HIS A 416 -17.57 14.88 -32.01
N PHE A 417 -16.68 15.67 -31.40
CA PHE A 417 -16.35 15.64 -30.00
C PHE A 417 -16.38 17.05 -29.43
N LEU A 418 -17.07 17.23 -28.31
CA LEU A 418 -17.02 18.46 -27.53
C LEU A 418 -15.75 18.46 -26.67
N LEU A 419 -14.97 19.53 -26.81
CA LEU A 419 -13.84 19.85 -25.96
C LEU A 419 -14.24 21.04 -25.10
N ASP A 420 -14.61 20.79 -23.86
CA ASP A 420 -14.96 21.86 -22.91
C ASP A 420 -13.71 22.36 -22.20
N LEU A 421 -13.17 23.48 -22.69
CA LEU A 421 -12.02 24.18 -22.10
C LEU A 421 -12.47 25.48 -21.44
N SER A 422 -13.70 25.53 -20.93
CA SER A 422 -14.27 26.75 -20.36
C SER A 422 -13.71 27.08 -18.98
N SER A 423 -13.09 26.10 -18.29
CA SER A 423 -12.46 26.34 -17.00
C SER A 423 -11.34 27.37 -17.12
N PRO A 424 -11.36 28.45 -16.32
CA PRO A 424 -10.29 29.45 -16.35
C PRO A 424 -8.95 28.89 -15.86
N ALA A 425 -8.97 27.76 -15.13
CA ALA A 425 -7.77 27.05 -14.67
C ALA A 425 -6.99 26.42 -15.83
N VAL A 426 -7.69 25.98 -16.90
CA VAL A 426 -7.06 25.37 -18.07
C VAL A 426 -6.28 26.43 -18.86
N LYS A 427 -4.98 26.20 -19.03
CA LYS A 427 -4.03 27.01 -19.79
C LYS A 427 -3.30 26.16 -20.82
N ASN A 428 -2.77 26.81 -21.85
CA ASN A 428 -1.87 26.20 -22.83
C ASN A 428 -2.42 24.92 -23.49
N ALA A 429 -3.73 24.83 -23.72
CA ALA A 429 -4.34 23.64 -24.30
C ALA A 429 -3.89 23.42 -25.75
N ILE A 430 -3.43 22.21 -26.05
CA ILE A 430 -2.96 21.76 -27.36
C ILE A 430 -3.58 20.40 -27.66
N LEU A 431 -4.34 20.30 -28.74
CA LEU A 431 -4.82 19.04 -29.29
C LEU A 431 -3.70 18.41 -30.12
N LYS A 432 -3.33 17.16 -29.81
CA LYS A 432 -2.29 16.42 -30.52
C LYS A 432 -2.74 15.01 -30.89
N GLY A 433 -2.25 14.49 -31.99
CA GLY A 433 -2.44 13.08 -32.35
C GLY A 433 -2.46 12.86 -33.84
N GLN A 434 -3.05 11.75 -34.26
CA GLN A 434 -3.20 11.44 -35.67
C GLN A 434 -4.49 10.67 -35.93
N PHE A 435 -4.96 10.73 -37.16
CA PHE A 435 -6.04 9.87 -37.62
C PHE A 435 -5.77 9.38 -39.04
N ARG A 436 -6.38 8.24 -39.36
CA ARG A 436 -6.40 7.69 -40.70
C ARG A 436 -7.84 7.40 -41.13
N ALA A 437 -8.19 7.82 -42.33
CA ALA A 437 -9.45 7.52 -42.97
C ALA A 437 -9.28 6.46 -44.08
N SER A 438 -10.31 5.68 -44.31
CA SER A 438 -10.46 4.78 -45.45
C SER A 438 -11.93 4.72 -45.90
N GLY A 439 -12.19 4.20 -47.10
CA GLY A 439 -13.53 4.10 -47.66
C GLY A 439 -13.78 5.05 -48.84
N GLY A 440 -14.53 4.56 -49.83
CA GLY A 440 -14.71 5.23 -51.13
C GLY A 440 -13.43 5.23 -51.99
N ALA A 441 -13.46 5.95 -53.13
CA ALA A 441 -12.38 5.92 -54.12
C ALA A 441 -11.08 6.64 -53.69
N HIS A 442 -11.15 7.54 -52.70
CA HIS A 442 -10.04 8.41 -52.31
C HIS A 442 -9.59 8.25 -50.85
N ASN A 443 -10.21 7.34 -50.08
CA ASN A 443 -9.89 7.10 -48.67
C ASN A 443 -9.75 8.39 -47.85
N ASP A 444 -10.69 9.31 -48.04
CA ASP A 444 -10.58 10.67 -47.54
C ASP A 444 -11.65 11.01 -46.49
N ILE A 445 -11.33 11.93 -45.59
CA ILE A 445 -12.24 12.62 -44.69
C ILE A 445 -11.82 14.10 -44.62
N LYS A 446 -12.73 15.01 -44.27
CA LYS A 446 -12.36 16.36 -43.86
C LYS A 446 -12.30 16.45 -42.34
N PHE A 447 -11.36 17.21 -41.81
CA PHE A 447 -11.22 17.44 -40.38
C PHE A 447 -11.36 18.92 -40.08
N HIS A 448 -12.13 19.24 -39.04
CA HIS A 448 -12.38 20.61 -38.61
C HIS A 448 -12.25 20.77 -37.09
N ILE A 449 -11.82 21.94 -36.66
CA ILE A 449 -11.97 22.44 -35.29
C ILE A 449 -12.74 23.75 -35.36
N PHE A 450 -13.87 23.80 -34.66
CA PHE A 450 -14.70 24.99 -34.54
C PHE A 450 -14.76 25.48 -33.09
N ASP A 451 -14.99 26.78 -32.89
CA ASP A 451 -15.59 27.24 -31.64
C ASP A 451 -17.10 26.92 -31.61
N GLU A 452 -17.72 27.04 -30.44
CA GLU A 452 -19.16 26.71 -30.25
C GLU A 452 -20.08 27.45 -31.23
N VAL A 453 -19.82 28.74 -31.49
CA VAL A 453 -20.67 29.56 -32.37
C VAL A 453 -20.56 29.07 -33.82
N ASN A 454 -19.33 28.88 -34.31
CA ASN A 454 -19.10 28.43 -35.68
C ASN A 454 -19.54 26.99 -35.90
N TYR A 455 -19.41 26.11 -34.90
CA TYR A 455 -19.92 24.75 -34.98
C TYR A 455 -21.45 24.73 -35.15
N VAL A 456 -22.16 25.53 -34.34
CA VAL A 456 -23.63 25.64 -34.43
C VAL A 456 -24.05 26.23 -35.78
N ASN A 457 -23.32 27.21 -36.32
CA ASN A 457 -23.58 27.71 -37.67
C ASN A 457 -23.37 26.63 -38.73
N TRP A 458 -22.27 25.88 -38.63
CA TRP A 458 -21.86 24.86 -39.58
C TRP A 458 -22.82 23.67 -39.65
N ILE A 459 -23.32 23.20 -38.50
CA ILE A 459 -24.27 22.08 -38.46
C ILE A 459 -25.65 22.49 -39.00
N ASN A 460 -26.00 23.77 -38.88
CA ASN A 460 -27.24 24.34 -39.44
C ASN A 460 -27.12 24.77 -40.91
N GLY A 461 -25.96 24.55 -41.56
CA GLY A 461 -25.73 24.93 -42.96
C GLY A 461 -25.53 26.43 -43.20
N ASN A 462 -25.31 27.20 -42.14
CA ASN A 462 -24.95 28.62 -42.23
C ASN A 462 -23.45 28.78 -42.51
N LYS A 463 -23.03 29.99 -42.91
CA LYS A 463 -21.60 30.32 -43.04
C LYS A 463 -20.91 30.16 -41.68
N ALA A 464 -19.83 29.41 -41.65
CA ALA A 464 -19.02 29.14 -40.48
C ALA A 464 -17.53 29.16 -40.85
N GLU A 465 -16.69 29.62 -39.94
CA GLU A 465 -15.23 29.61 -40.08
C GLU A 465 -14.65 28.59 -39.10
N ASP A 466 -13.80 27.70 -39.60
CA ASP A 466 -13.02 26.79 -38.78
C ASP A 466 -11.75 27.47 -38.27
N LEU A 467 -11.35 27.09 -37.06
CA LEU A 467 -10.06 27.46 -36.48
C LEU A 467 -8.93 26.62 -37.06
N LEU A 468 -9.26 25.39 -37.46
CA LEU A 468 -8.43 24.49 -38.23
C LEU A 468 -9.34 23.70 -39.17
N GLY A 469 -9.07 23.75 -40.47
CA GLY A 469 -9.79 22.98 -41.48
C GLY A 469 -8.81 22.27 -42.40
N THR A 470 -9.06 21.01 -42.69
CA THR A 470 -8.33 20.29 -43.73
C THR A 470 -9.17 20.19 -45.00
N ASP A 471 -8.50 20.04 -46.13
CA ASP A 471 -9.12 19.41 -47.30
C ASP A 471 -9.36 17.92 -47.04
N LYS A 472 -9.74 17.19 -48.08
CA LYS A 472 -9.94 15.75 -48.05
C LYS A 472 -8.60 15.03 -47.85
N VAL A 473 -8.41 14.40 -46.69
CA VAL A 473 -7.16 13.76 -46.28
C VAL A 473 -7.37 12.30 -45.86
N THR A 474 -6.38 11.46 -46.14
CA THR A 474 -6.35 10.05 -45.71
C THR A 474 -5.62 9.86 -44.39
N LEU A 475 -4.57 10.62 -44.15
CA LEU A 475 -3.76 10.61 -42.93
C LEU A 475 -3.48 12.07 -42.57
N TYR A 476 -3.61 12.40 -41.29
CA TYR A 476 -3.33 13.75 -40.81
C TYR A 476 -2.80 13.71 -39.39
N GLU A 477 -1.75 14.48 -39.13
CA GLU A 477 -1.22 14.75 -37.79
C GLU A 477 -1.86 16.04 -37.26
N VAL A 478 -2.54 15.92 -36.13
CA VAL A 478 -3.15 17.03 -35.41
C VAL A 478 -2.09 17.61 -34.46
N ASP A 479 -1.83 18.92 -34.59
CA ASP A 479 -1.11 19.72 -33.60
C ASP A 479 -1.73 21.12 -33.60
N PHE A 480 -2.69 21.34 -32.71
CA PHE A 480 -3.50 22.57 -32.68
C PHE A 480 -3.54 23.18 -31.28
N ARG A 481 -3.08 24.42 -31.15
CA ARG A 481 -3.14 25.18 -29.90
C ARG A 481 -4.41 26.01 -29.82
N PHE A 482 -5.20 25.82 -28.76
CA PHE A 482 -6.42 26.60 -28.56
C PHE A 482 -6.08 28.05 -28.16
N PRO A 483 -6.75 29.05 -28.77
CA PRO A 483 -6.38 30.45 -28.59
C PRO A 483 -6.85 31.03 -27.24
N LYS A 484 -7.96 30.53 -26.69
CA LYS A 484 -8.56 31.03 -25.44
C LYS A 484 -9.43 29.96 -24.76
N PRO A 485 -9.79 30.11 -23.49
CA PRO A 485 -10.80 29.28 -22.84
C PRO A 485 -12.14 29.31 -23.59
N GLY A 486 -12.85 28.19 -23.60
CA GLY A 486 -14.16 28.06 -24.23
C GLY A 486 -14.46 26.64 -24.71
N LYS A 487 -15.62 26.47 -25.35
CA LYS A 487 -16.04 25.20 -25.94
C LYS A 487 -15.64 25.12 -27.39
N TYR A 488 -15.05 23.99 -27.76
CA TYR A 488 -14.61 23.69 -29.11
C TYR A 488 -15.15 22.36 -29.59
N TYR A 489 -15.30 22.23 -30.89
CA TYR A 489 -15.80 21.02 -31.53
C TYR A 489 -14.77 20.51 -32.52
N MET A 490 -14.24 19.32 -32.23
CA MET A 490 -13.43 18.56 -33.17
C MET A 490 -14.34 17.71 -34.03
N VAL A 491 -14.23 17.78 -35.35
CA VAL A 491 -15.18 17.17 -36.28
C VAL A 491 -14.49 16.43 -37.42
N PHE A 492 -14.88 15.18 -37.62
CA PHE A 492 -14.62 14.40 -38.83
C PHE A 492 -15.86 14.50 -39.75
N ASP A 493 -15.72 15.19 -40.88
CA ASP A 493 -16.81 15.53 -41.79
C ASP A 493 -16.82 14.64 -43.04
N ASN A 494 -17.88 13.84 -43.18
CA ASN A 494 -18.18 13.07 -44.40
C ASN A 494 -19.45 13.57 -45.12
N ARG A 495 -19.95 14.78 -44.79
CA ARG A 495 -21.18 15.33 -45.38
C ARG A 495 -21.03 15.63 -46.88
N TYR A 496 -19.79 15.74 -47.37
CA TYR A 496 -19.52 15.90 -48.81
C TYR A 496 -19.72 14.61 -49.61
N SER A 497 -19.70 13.44 -48.96
CA SER A 497 -19.90 12.15 -49.63
C SER A 497 -21.38 11.86 -49.75
N ILE A 498 -21.81 11.53 -50.97
CA ILE A 498 -23.22 11.21 -51.26
C ILE A 498 -23.49 9.71 -51.09
N LEU A 499 -22.50 8.85 -51.37
CA LEU A 499 -22.70 7.40 -51.49
C LEU A 499 -21.76 6.54 -50.66
N THR A 500 -20.66 7.09 -50.15
CA THR A 500 -19.61 6.29 -49.51
C THR A 500 -19.39 6.68 -48.06
N ASP A 501 -19.57 5.70 -47.19
CA ASP A 501 -19.18 5.78 -45.79
C ASP A 501 -17.65 5.84 -45.67
N LYS A 502 -17.17 6.41 -44.56
CA LYS A 502 -15.74 6.48 -44.23
C LYS A 502 -15.48 5.76 -42.93
N PHE A 503 -14.46 4.94 -42.92
CA PHE A 503 -13.92 4.35 -41.69
C PHE A 503 -12.76 5.20 -41.21
N VAL A 504 -12.87 5.77 -40.02
CA VAL A 504 -11.84 6.62 -39.41
C VAL A 504 -11.31 5.90 -38.18
N VAL A 505 -9.98 5.79 -38.08
CA VAL A 505 -9.27 5.38 -36.87
C VAL A 505 -8.53 6.60 -36.36
N ALA A 506 -8.80 7.03 -35.14
CA ALA A 506 -8.22 8.24 -34.58
C ALA A 506 -7.61 7.98 -33.21
N ASN A 507 -6.43 8.53 -33.00
CA ASN A 507 -5.77 8.58 -31.70
C ASN A 507 -5.32 10.02 -31.44
N ILE A 508 -6.13 10.76 -30.66
CA ILE A 508 -6.00 12.19 -30.40
C ILE A 508 -6.18 12.43 -28.90
N TYR A 509 -5.28 13.25 -28.37
CA TYR A 509 -5.19 13.65 -26.97
C TYR A 509 -5.18 15.17 -26.85
N LEU A 510 -5.63 15.66 -25.71
CA LEU A 510 -5.60 17.06 -25.34
C LEU A 510 -4.58 17.26 -24.22
N ASN A 511 -3.55 18.03 -24.50
CA ASN A 511 -2.53 18.40 -23.53
C ASN A 511 -2.79 19.80 -23.01
N TYR A 512 -2.83 20.01 -21.71
CA TYR A 512 -3.06 21.32 -21.11
C TYR A 512 -2.39 21.41 -19.74
N THR A 513 -2.33 22.60 -19.17
CA THR A 513 -1.85 22.82 -17.79
C THR A 513 -2.99 23.42 -16.98
N GLU A 514 -3.22 22.97 -15.75
CA GLU A 514 -4.18 23.60 -14.83
C GLU A 514 -3.47 24.38 -13.72
N ARG A 515 -4.09 25.49 -13.26
CA ARG A 515 -3.67 26.27 -12.10
C ARG A 515 -4.84 26.85 -11.35
#